data_AF-R6BYY4-F1
#
_entry.id   AF-R6BYY4-F1
#
_cell.length_a   1.000
_cell.length_b   1.000
_cell.length_c   1.000
_cell.angle_alpha   90.00
_cell.angle_beta   90.00
_cell.angle_gamma   90.00
#
_symmetry.space_group_name_H-M   'P 1'
#
loop_
_entity.id
_entity.type
_entity.pdbx_description
1 polymer ?
#
loop_
_entity_poly.entity_id
_entity_poly.type
_entity_poly.pdbx_seq_one_letter_code
_entity_poly.pdbx_strand_id
1 'polypeptide(L)'
;MSNTEQSREMPEGVAKQTGTCMYCGQTMILRTSGMAKQEQLDKWATEKCSCEEAKAAQEKVKAKRTAEENIIRLFREDFPETEAIMKEALVYIENEDVAKVTVDTGNGVKGTLRRTNKGTIVVEMVTSSKKTMESR
;
A
#
# COMPACT_ATOMS: atom_id res chain seq x y z
N MET A 1 23.37 -35.30 -29.28
CA MET A 1 22.75 -34.07 -28.75
C MET A 1 22.42 -34.35 -27.30
N SER A 2 23.32 -34.02 -26.39
CA SER A 2 23.15 -34.29 -24.97
C SER A 2 23.15 -32.94 -24.26
N ASN A 3 21.99 -32.31 -24.23
CA ASN A 3 21.77 -31.12 -23.42
C ASN A 3 21.63 -31.61 -21.98
N THR A 4 22.77 -31.70 -21.29
CA THR A 4 22.80 -31.92 -19.84
C THR A 4 22.19 -30.67 -19.21
N GLU A 5 20.91 -30.75 -18.86
CA GLU A 5 20.22 -29.74 -18.07
C GLU A 5 20.98 -29.58 -16.76
N GLN A 6 21.77 -28.51 -16.71
CA GLN A 6 22.58 -28.13 -15.57
C GLN A 6 21.64 -27.87 -14.40
N SER A 7 21.54 -28.86 -13.51
CA SER A 7 20.92 -28.75 -12.20
C SER A 7 21.67 -27.68 -11.42
N ARG A 8 21.19 -26.42 -11.52
CA ARG A 8 21.65 -25.30 -10.70
C ARG A 8 21.37 -25.66 -9.24
N GLU A 9 22.41 -26.09 -8.54
CA GLU A 9 22.38 -26.32 -7.10
C GLU A 9 21.83 -25.06 -6.43
N MET A 10 20.77 -25.24 -5.65
CA MET A 10 20.14 -24.14 -4.91
C MET A 10 21.00 -23.83 -3.69
N PRO A 11 21.21 -22.56 -3.33
CA PRO A 11 21.96 -22.20 -2.14
C PRO A 11 21.37 -22.87 -0.89
N GLU A 12 22.24 -23.33 0.02
CA GLU A 12 21.84 -23.99 1.26
C GLU A 12 20.81 -23.13 2.01
N GLY A 13 19.70 -23.76 2.42
CA GLY A 13 18.60 -23.09 3.12
C GLY A 13 17.46 -22.57 2.23
N VAL A 14 17.50 -22.76 0.90
CA VAL A 14 16.37 -22.43 0.01
C VAL A 14 15.65 -23.69 -0.45
N ALA A 15 14.38 -23.83 -0.09
CA ALA A 15 13.48 -24.90 -0.53
C ALA A 15 12.49 -24.40 -1.61
N LYS A 16 12.05 -25.32 -2.47
CA LYS A 16 10.92 -25.09 -3.38
C LYS A 16 9.63 -25.46 -2.65
N GLN A 17 8.75 -24.49 -2.45
CA GLN A 17 7.42 -24.70 -1.88
C GLN A 17 6.37 -24.16 -2.86
N THR A 18 5.18 -24.77 -2.89
CA THR A 18 4.10 -24.37 -3.80
C THR A 18 3.08 -23.53 -3.05
N GLY A 19 2.80 -22.35 -3.58
CA GLY A 19 1.69 -21.51 -3.13
C GLY A 19 0.59 -21.45 -4.18
N THR A 20 -0.63 -21.17 -3.75
CA THR A 20 -1.81 -21.07 -4.60
C THR A 20 -2.39 -19.67 -4.52
N CYS A 21 -2.68 -19.05 -5.66
CA CYS A 21 -3.38 -17.78 -5.68
C CYS A 21 -4.76 -17.94 -5.01
N MET A 22 -5.03 -17.11 -4.00
CA MET A 22 -6.25 -17.16 -3.19
C MET A 22 -7.52 -16.74 -3.97
N TYR A 23 -7.35 -16.13 -5.16
CA TYR A 23 -8.46 -15.70 -6.01
C TYR A 23 -8.73 -16.67 -7.16
N CYS A 24 -7.73 -16.90 -8.02
CA CYS A 24 -7.91 -17.70 -9.23
C CYS A 24 -7.49 -19.17 -9.10
N GLY A 25 -6.90 -19.58 -7.97
CA GLY A 25 -6.45 -20.95 -7.74
C GLY A 25 -5.18 -21.35 -8.50
N GLN A 26 -4.53 -20.44 -9.23
CA GLN A 26 -3.28 -20.74 -9.93
C GLN A 26 -2.15 -21.02 -8.95
N THR A 27 -1.51 -22.17 -9.11
CA THR A 27 -0.36 -22.59 -8.29
C THR A 27 0.93 -22.05 -8.86
N MET A 28 1.87 -21.64 -8.00
CA MET A 28 3.23 -21.27 -8.40
C MET A 28 4.29 -21.81 -7.45
N ILE A 29 5.47 -22.08 -8.00
CA ILE A 29 6.64 -22.51 -7.23
C ILE A 29 7.34 -21.28 -6.66
N LEU A 30 7.38 -21.21 -5.33
CA LEU A 30 8.09 -20.19 -4.56
C LEU A 30 9.40 -20.78 -4.02
N ARG A 31 10.43 -19.94 -3.99
CA ARG A 31 11.72 -20.25 -3.37
C ARG A 31 11.74 -19.58 -1.99
N THR A 32 11.76 -20.38 -0.94
CA THR A 32 11.55 -19.93 0.45
C THR A 32 12.56 -20.62 1.36
N SER A 33 12.56 -20.32 2.66
CA SER A 33 13.39 -21.03 3.65
C SER A 33 12.92 -22.47 3.96
N GLY A 34 11.83 -22.94 3.35
CA GLY A 34 11.21 -24.24 3.66
C GLY A 34 10.33 -24.28 4.91
N MET A 35 10.33 -23.20 5.72
CA MET A 35 9.53 -23.11 6.95
C MET A 35 8.23 -22.29 6.78
N ALA A 36 7.92 -21.85 5.56
CA ALA A 36 6.73 -21.05 5.31
C ALA A 36 5.47 -21.93 5.43
N LYS A 37 4.46 -21.41 6.13
CA LYS A 37 3.12 -22.02 6.23
C LYS A 37 2.37 -21.86 4.91
N GLN A 38 1.40 -22.74 4.65
CA GLN A 38 0.61 -22.72 3.40
C GLN A 38 -0.09 -21.37 3.17
N GLU A 39 -0.70 -20.79 4.20
CA GLU A 39 -1.34 -19.47 4.11
C GLU A 39 -0.37 -18.38 3.62
N GLN A 40 0.87 -18.42 4.10
CA GLN A 40 1.90 -17.46 3.69
C GLN A 40 2.36 -17.72 2.24
N LEU A 41 2.47 -18.99 1.84
CA LEU A 41 2.78 -19.37 0.46
C LEU A 41 1.67 -18.92 -0.49
N ASP A 42 0.40 -19.09 -0.11
CA ASP A 42 -0.76 -18.70 -0.90
C ASP A 42 -0.86 -17.18 -1.03
N LYS A 43 -0.56 -16.45 0.05
CA LYS A 43 -0.45 -14.98 0.02
C LYS A 43 0.66 -14.52 -0.93
N TRP A 44 1.86 -15.09 -0.82
CA TRP A 44 2.97 -14.77 -1.73
C TRP A 44 2.70 -15.17 -3.17
N ALA A 45 1.96 -16.26 -3.39
CA ALA A 45 1.53 -16.65 -4.72
C ALA A 45 0.53 -15.65 -5.30
N THR A 46 -0.40 -15.18 -4.49
CA THR A 46 -1.37 -14.13 -4.83
C THR A 46 -0.68 -12.80 -5.15
N GLU A 47 0.32 -12.41 -4.36
CA GLU A 47 1.13 -11.20 -4.57
C GLU A 47 1.93 -11.21 -5.89
N LYS A 48 2.18 -12.40 -6.45
CA LYS A 48 2.91 -12.57 -7.73
C LYS A 48 2.00 -12.98 -8.89
N CYS A 49 0.73 -13.25 -8.64
CA CYS A 49 -0.23 -13.65 -9.66
C CYS A 49 -0.62 -12.44 -10.53
N SER A 50 -0.98 -12.71 -11.78
CA SER A 50 -1.35 -11.70 -12.78
C SER A 50 -2.85 -11.67 -13.12
N CYS A 51 -3.67 -12.45 -12.41
CA CYS A 51 -5.12 -12.39 -12.53
C CYS A 51 -5.68 -11.03 -12.07
N GLU A 52 -6.88 -10.68 -12.49
CA GLU A 52 -7.45 -9.34 -12.28
C GLU A 52 -7.65 -9.02 -10.80
N GLU A 53 -8.12 -9.99 -10.02
CA GLU A 53 -8.36 -9.85 -8.58
C GLU A 53 -7.04 -9.72 -7.80
N ALA A 54 -6.02 -10.51 -8.17
CA ALA A 54 -4.69 -10.41 -7.59
C ALA A 54 -4.06 -9.04 -7.88
N LYS A 55 -4.18 -8.55 -9.12
CA LYS A 55 -3.74 -7.20 -9.48
C LYS A 55 -4.49 -6.13 -8.68
N ALA A 56 -5.81 -6.24 -8.55
CA ALA A 56 -6.59 -5.29 -7.76
C ALA A 56 -6.14 -5.28 -6.28
N ALA A 57 -5.89 -6.45 -5.69
CA ALA A 57 -5.36 -6.56 -4.33
C ALA A 57 -3.95 -5.94 -4.20
N GLN A 58 -3.05 -6.21 -5.15
CA GLN A 58 -1.71 -5.62 -5.19
C GLN A 58 -1.77 -4.10 -5.31
N GLU A 59 -2.64 -3.56 -6.16
CA GLU A 59 -2.81 -2.12 -6.33
C GLU A 59 -3.38 -1.46 -5.06
N LYS A 60 -4.29 -2.13 -4.33
CA LYS A 60 -4.76 -1.64 -3.01
C LYS A 60 -3.61 -1.51 -2.01
N VAL A 61 -2.79 -2.55 -1.88
CA VAL A 61 -1.63 -2.54 -0.96
C VAL A 61 -0.61 -1.45 -1.36
N LYS A 62 -0.33 -1.30 -2.65
CA LYS A 62 0.56 -0.23 -3.15
C LYS A 62 -0.03 1.15 -2.86
N ALA A 63 -1.31 1.36 -3.16
CA ALA A 63 -1.97 2.64 -2.94
C ALA A 63 -1.96 3.05 -1.47
N LYS A 64 -2.22 2.10 -0.56
CA LYS A 64 -2.10 2.32 0.89
C LYS A 64 -0.70 2.75 1.28
N ARG A 65 0.32 1.96 0.90
CA ARG A 65 1.71 2.25 1.24
C ARG A 65 2.15 3.62 0.72
N THR A 66 1.83 3.93 -0.54
CA THR A 66 2.15 5.23 -1.13
C THR A 66 1.41 6.37 -0.44
N ALA A 67 0.16 6.16 0.00
CA ALA A 67 -0.57 7.15 0.79
C ALA A 67 0.09 7.39 2.16
N GLU A 68 0.49 6.33 2.87
CA GLU A 68 1.22 6.44 4.15
C GLU A 68 2.54 7.21 3.97
N GLU A 69 3.33 6.87 2.94
CA GLU A 69 4.58 7.56 2.61
C GLU A 69 4.34 9.05 2.31
N ASN A 70 3.27 9.37 1.57
CA ASN A 70 2.89 10.75 1.28
C ASN A 70 2.44 11.53 2.51
N ILE A 71 1.66 10.91 3.41
CA ILE A 71 1.25 11.53 4.69
C ILE A 71 2.50 11.85 5.52
N ILE A 72 3.41 10.89 5.66
CA ILE A 72 4.69 11.09 6.36
C ILE A 72 5.45 12.26 5.74
N ARG A 73 5.62 12.26 4.40
CA ARG A 73 6.40 13.27 3.70
C ARG A 73 5.82 14.69 3.85
N LEU A 74 4.50 14.82 3.94
CA LEU A 74 3.83 16.12 3.99
C LEU A 74 3.68 16.66 5.42
N PHE A 75 3.53 15.80 6.43
CA PHE A 75 3.10 16.24 7.77
C PHE A 75 4.07 15.90 8.90
N ARG A 76 5.02 14.97 8.74
CA ARG A 76 5.82 14.46 9.86
C ARG A 76 6.68 15.51 10.56
N GLU A 77 7.24 16.45 9.81
CA GLU A 77 8.17 17.45 10.37
C GLU A 77 7.42 18.58 11.08
N ASP A 78 6.40 19.15 10.42
CA ASP A 78 5.73 20.37 10.89
C ASP A 78 4.40 20.12 11.61
N PHE A 79 3.74 18.97 11.38
CA PHE A 79 2.38 18.66 11.86
C PHE A 79 2.20 17.18 12.26
N PRO A 80 2.96 16.66 13.24
CA PRO A 80 2.94 15.24 13.61
C PRO A 80 1.56 14.75 14.10
N GLU A 81 0.74 15.62 14.70
CA GLU A 81 -0.63 15.27 15.11
C GLU A 81 -1.53 15.06 13.90
N THR A 82 -1.33 15.85 12.84
CA THR A 82 -2.08 15.70 11.58
C THR A 82 -1.66 14.42 10.86
N GLU A 83 -0.36 14.10 10.88
CA GLU A 83 0.16 12.81 10.37
C GLU A 83 -0.54 11.63 11.07
N ALA A 84 -0.61 11.63 12.40
CA ALA A 84 -1.22 10.57 13.18
C ALA A 84 -2.72 10.40 12.86
N ILE A 85 -3.48 11.51 12.84
CA ILE A 85 -4.91 11.48 12.50
C ILE A 85 -5.12 10.96 11.08
N MET A 86 -4.30 11.39 10.12
CA MET A 86 -4.43 10.95 8.72
C MET A 86 -4.09 9.48 8.52
N LYS A 87 -3.11 8.94 9.25
CA LYS A 87 -2.78 7.51 9.21
C LYS A 87 -3.93 6.65 9.71
N GLU A 88 -4.56 7.05 10.81
CA GLU A 88 -5.76 6.36 11.30
C GLU A 88 -6.92 6.48 10.31
N ALA A 89 -7.14 7.67 9.76
CA ALA A 89 -8.16 7.92 8.74
C ALA A 89 -7.98 7.08 7.47
N LEU A 90 -6.75 6.76 7.09
CA LEU A 90 -6.44 6.00 5.89
C LEU A 90 -7.11 4.63 5.86
N VAL A 91 -7.25 3.97 7.01
CA VAL A 91 -7.91 2.66 7.12
C VAL A 91 -9.38 2.75 6.69
N TYR A 92 -10.08 3.79 7.13
CA TYR A 92 -11.49 4.01 6.79
C TYR A 92 -11.67 4.46 5.33
N ILE A 93 -10.71 5.20 4.77
CA ILE A 93 -10.69 5.55 3.35
C ILE A 93 -10.45 4.30 2.47
N GLU A 94 -9.57 3.40 2.90
CA GLU A 94 -9.24 2.16 2.19
C GLU A 94 -10.41 1.18 2.17
N ASN A 95 -11.11 1.04 3.30
CA ASN A 95 -12.30 0.19 3.46
C ASN A 95 -13.55 0.75 2.78
N GLU A 96 -13.47 1.95 2.19
CA GLU A 96 -14.59 2.63 1.52
C GLU A 96 -15.70 3.08 2.49
N ASP A 97 -15.43 3.04 3.80
CA ASP A 97 -16.35 3.52 4.84
C ASP A 97 -16.43 5.05 4.85
N VAL A 98 -15.35 5.72 4.45
CA VAL A 98 -15.23 7.18 4.39
C VAL A 98 -14.70 7.61 3.02
N ALA A 99 -15.34 8.61 2.41
CA ALA A 99 -14.92 9.12 1.11
C ALA A 99 -13.79 10.15 1.19
N LYS A 100 -13.81 10.98 2.24
CA LYS A 100 -12.90 12.11 2.44
C LYS A 100 -12.74 12.46 3.91
N VAL A 101 -11.53 12.73 4.34
CA VAL A 101 -11.18 13.32 5.64
C VAL A 101 -10.40 14.61 5.41
N THR A 102 -10.73 15.66 6.16
CA THR A 102 -10.00 16.92 6.15
C THR A 102 -9.64 17.30 7.58
N VAL A 103 -8.37 17.60 7.82
CA VAL A 103 -7.83 18.05 9.11
C VAL A 103 -7.39 19.50 8.93
N ASP A 104 -7.98 20.40 9.70
CA ASP A 104 -7.58 21.80 9.77
C ASP A 104 -6.67 21.98 10.99
N THR A 105 -5.42 22.39 10.77
CA THR A 105 -4.45 22.52 11.87
C THR A 105 -4.63 23.81 12.67
N GLY A 106 -5.52 24.72 12.23
CA GLY A 106 -5.69 26.04 12.84
C GLY A 106 -4.55 27.02 12.52
N ASN A 107 -3.39 26.54 12.10
CA ASN A 107 -2.20 27.32 11.77
C ASN A 107 -2.12 27.69 10.28
N GLY A 108 -3.28 27.77 9.61
CA GLY A 108 -3.36 28.07 8.17
C GLY A 108 -2.99 26.90 7.27
N VAL A 109 -2.78 25.70 7.80
CA VAL A 109 -2.55 24.47 7.04
C VAL A 109 -3.77 23.56 7.10
N LYS A 110 -4.18 23.04 5.95
CA LYS A 110 -5.26 22.07 5.83
C LYS A 110 -4.76 20.83 5.13
N GLY A 111 -4.85 19.71 5.80
CA GLY A 111 -4.59 18.41 5.21
C GLY A 111 -5.89 17.76 4.74
N THR A 112 -5.87 17.13 3.57
CA THR A 112 -7.01 16.37 3.04
C THR A 112 -6.56 15.01 2.56
N LEU A 113 -7.30 13.97 2.97
CA LEU A 113 -7.17 12.60 2.50
C LEU A 113 -8.47 12.22 1.80
N ARG A 114 -8.40 11.75 0.56
CA ARG A 114 -9.58 11.29 -0.18
C ARG A 114 -9.28 10.13 -1.10
N ARG A 115 -10.28 9.32 -1.40
CA ARG A 115 -10.22 8.31 -2.47
C ARG A 115 -10.86 8.85 -3.74
N THR A 116 -10.30 8.49 -4.88
CA THR A 116 -10.87 8.80 -6.20
C THR A 116 -11.70 7.62 -6.70
N ASN A 117 -12.59 7.87 -7.66
CA ASN A 117 -13.39 6.81 -8.31
C ASN A 117 -12.55 5.76 -9.04
N LYS A 118 -11.25 6.03 -9.26
CA LYS A 118 -10.28 5.09 -9.85
C LYS A 118 -9.57 4.22 -8.81
N GLY A 119 -9.97 4.30 -7.53
CA GLY A 119 -9.36 3.57 -6.43
C GLY A 119 -8.05 4.18 -5.89
N THR A 120 -7.55 5.26 -6.50
CA THR A 120 -6.35 5.97 -6.03
C THR A 120 -6.65 6.80 -4.80
N ILE A 121 -5.78 6.73 -3.79
CA ILE A 121 -5.83 7.56 -2.58
C ILE A 121 -4.97 8.80 -2.81
N VAL A 122 -5.54 9.97 -2.55
CA VAL A 122 -4.93 11.28 -2.75
C VAL A 122 -4.74 11.95 -1.39
N VAL A 123 -3.51 12.40 -1.14
CA VAL A 123 -3.11 13.16 0.04
C VAL A 123 -2.77 14.58 -0.42
N GLU A 124 -3.42 15.57 0.16
CA GLU A 124 -3.24 16.99 -0.14
C GLU A 124 -2.89 17.75 1.13
N MET A 125 -1.95 18.69 1.01
CA MET A 125 -1.65 19.70 2.02
C MET A 125 -1.81 21.07 1.38
N VAL A 126 -2.68 21.90 1.95
CA VAL A 126 -2.94 23.26 1.49
C VAL A 126 -2.45 24.22 2.56
N THR A 127 -1.49 25.08 2.20
CA THR A 127 -1.04 26.20 3.02
C THR A 127 -1.78 27.45 2.58
N SER A 128 -2.46 28.11 3.52
CA SER A 128 -3.22 29.33 3.27
C SER A 128 -2.54 30.52 3.96
N SER A 129 -2.22 31.54 3.17
CA SER A 129 -1.76 32.84 3.67
C SER A 129 -2.96 33.80 3.68
N LYS A 130 -3.59 34.00 4.85
CA LYS A 130 -4.62 35.03 5.01
C LYS A 130 -3.96 36.41 5.11
N LYS A 131 -4.14 37.25 4.09
CA LYS A 131 -3.88 38.69 4.18
C LYS A 131 -5.18 39.40 4.55
N THR A 132 -5.32 39.77 5.82
CA THR A 132 -6.43 40.60 6.28
C THR A 132 -6.00 42.05 6.16
N MET A 133 -6.70 42.83 5.33
CA MET A 133 -6.60 44.29 5.32
C MET A 133 -7.88 44.82 5.91
N GLU A 134 -7.80 45.37 7.12
CA GLU A 134 -8.91 46.13 7.70
C GLU A 134 -8.96 47.48 7.00
N SER A 135 -10.09 47.74 6.35
CA SER A 135 -10.45 49.09 5.90
C SER A 135 -11.36 49.66 6.97
N ARG A 136 -10.91 50.77 7.55
CA ARG A 136 -11.48 51.48 8.69
C ARG A 136 -12.96 51.82 8.53
#